data_AF-A0A7T8KG90-F1
#
_entry.id   AF-A0A7T8KG90-F1
#
_cell.length_a   1.000
_cell.length_b   1.000
_cell.length_c   1.000
_cell.angle_alpha   90.00
_cell.angle_beta   90.00
_cell.angle_gamma   90.00
#
_symmetry.space_group_name_H-M   'P 1'
#
loop_
_entity.id
_entity.type
_entity.pdbx_description
1 polymer ?
#
loop_
_entity_poly.entity_id
_entity_poly.type
_entity_poly.pdbx_seq_one_letter_code
_entity_poly.pdbx_strand_id
1 'polypeptide(L)' 'FRLNAAMHIEKLRTKLLPWVQATFPNQEVVLQHDGAPIHTAKSTHNFSSESIPFWGKK' A
#
# COMPACT_ATOMS: atom_id res chain seq x y z
N PHE A 1 -4.57 -12.60 -16.88
CA PHE A 1 -4.84 -11.18 -16.54
C PHE A 1 -3.53 -10.52 -16.11
N ARG A 2 -3.07 -9.47 -16.81
CA ARG A 2 -1.85 -8.75 -16.44
C ARG A 2 -2.24 -7.54 -15.59
N LEU A 3 -1.93 -7.58 -14.29
CA LEU A 3 -2.08 -6.41 -13.42
C LEU A 3 -1.00 -5.38 -13.76
N ASN A 4 -1.34 -4.10 -13.71
CA ASN A 4 -0.39 -2.99 -13.79
C ASN A 4 -0.35 -2.22 -12.46
N ALA A 5 0.57 -1.28 -12.33
CA ALA A 5 0.75 -0.50 -11.10
C ALA A 5 -0.50 0.31 -10.72
N ALA A 6 -1.21 0.91 -11.68
CA ALA A 6 -2.42 1.68 -11.39
C ALA A 6 -3.54 0.80 -10.81
N MET A 7 -3.75 -0.39 -11.36
CA MET A 7 -4.70 -1.37 -10.83
C MET A 7 -4.30 -1.87 -9.44
N HIS A 8 -3.00 -1.99 -9.17
CA HIS A 8 -2.50 -2.37 -7.86
C HIS A 8 -2.77 -1.26 -6.82
N ILE A 9 -2.44 -0.01 -7.14
CA ILE A 9 -2.73 1.15 -6.30
C ILE A 9 -4.24 1.25 -5.99
N GLU A 10 -5.10 1.01 -6.97
CA GLU A 10 -6.55 1.04 -6.77
C GLU A 10 -7.01 -0.03 -5.76
N LYS A 11 -6.42 -1.23 -5.79
CA LYS A 11 -6.68 -2.26 -4.78
C LYS A 11 -6.18 -1.86 -3.40
N LEU A 12 -4.99 -1.27 -3.30
CA LEU A 12 -4.47 -0.77 -2.02
C LEU A 12 -5.40 0.29 -1.43
N ARG A 13 -5.84 1.25 -2.25
CA ARG A 13 -6.71 2.36 -1.85
C ARG A 13 -8.12 1.89 -1.44
N THR A 14 -8.74 1.01 -2.21
CA THR A 14 -10.16 0.67 -2.02
C THR A 14 -10.42 -0.54 -1.14
N LYS A 15 -9.41 -1.40 -0.94
CA LYS A 15 -9.57 -2.64 -0.16
C LYS A 15 -8.64 -2.68 1.04
N LEU A 16 -7.33 -2.55 0.80
CA LEU A 16 -6.33 -2.75 1.86
C LEU A 16 -6.39 -1.63 2.91
N LEU A 17 -6.27 -0.37 2.48
CA LEU A 17 -6.15 0.75 3.40
C LEU A 17 -7.38 0.92 4.32
N PRO A 18 -8.63 0.83 3.82
CA PRO A 18 -9.81 0.87 4.70
C PRO A 18 -9.82 -0.29 5.70
N TRP A 19 -9.41 -1.49 5.27
CA TRP A 19 -9.33 -2.64 6.17
C TRP A 19 -8.26 -2.46 7.25
N VAL A 20 -7.08 -1.94 6.90
CA VAL A 20 -6.02 -1.63 7.86
C VAL A 20 -6.50 -0.61 8.90
N GLN A 21 -7.12 0.49 8.46
CA GLN A 21 -7.62 1.54 9.34
C GLN A 21 -8.72 1.05 10.29
N ALA A 22 -9.58 0.14 9.82
CA ALA A 22 -10.63 -0.46 10.64
C ALA A 22 -10.10 -1.52 11.62
N THR A 23 -9.11 -2.31 11.20
CA THR A 23 -8.60 -3.46 11.97
C THR A 23 -7.54 -3.07 12.99
N PHE A 24 -6.67 -2.11 12.62
CA PHE A 24 -5.53 -1.67 13.42
C PHE A 24 -5.60 -0.15 13.65
N PRO A 25 -6.67 0.35 14.31
CA PRO A 25 -6.83 1.77 14.51
C PRO A 25 -5.65 2.34 15.30
N ASN A 26 -5.07 3.43 14.79
CA ASN A 26 -3.92 4.13 15.38
C ASN A 26 -2.65 3.29 15.54
N GLN A 27 -2.53 2.17 14.83
CA GLN A 27 -1.30 1.39 14.83
C GLN A 27 -0.52 1.62 13.54
N GLU A 28 0.79 1.60 13.69
CA GLU A 28 1.71 1.55 12.56
C GLU A 28 1.82 0.10 12.07
N VAL A 29 1.82 -0.09 10.75
CA VAL A 29 1.84 -1.38 10.08
C VAL A 29 2.95 -1.44 9.03
N VAL A 30 3.42 -2.65 8.76
CA VAL A 30 4.37 -2.93 7.68
C VAL A 30 3.65 -3.64 6.56
N LEU A 31 3.67 -3.05 5.36
CA LEU A 31 3.16 -3.69 4.15
C LEU A 31 4.25 -4.61 3.57
N GLN A 32 4.01 -5.91 3.56
CA GLN A 32 4.91 -6.91 2.99
C GLN A 32 4.34 -7.48 1.69
N HIS A 33 5.19 -7.60 0.67
CA HIS A 33 4.84 -8.11 -0.65
C HIS A 33 6.10 -8.62 -1.37
N ASP A 34 5.91 -9.33 -2.49
CA ASP A 34 7.02 -9.78 -3.32
C ASP A 34 7.64 -8.65 -4.18
N GLY A 35 8.70 -8.97 -4.90
CA GLY A 35 9.44 -8.05 -5.78
C GLY A 35 8.84 -7.84 -7.17
N ALA A 36 7.55 -8.14 -7.40
CA ALA A 36 6.95 -7.96 -8.72
C ALA A 36 7.06 -6.49 -9.21
N PRO A 37 7.28 -6.23 -10.52
CA PRO A 37 7.46 -4.87 -11.03
C PRO A 37 6.33 -3.89 -10.72
N ILE A 38 5.10 -4.39 -10.55
CA ILE A 38 3.95 -3.56 -10.17
C ILE A 38 4.03 -3.05 -8.73
N HIS A 39 4.71 -3.79 -7.85
CA HIS A 39 4.87 -3.43 -6.44
C HIS A 39 6.06 -2.48 -6.23
N THR A 40 7.11 -2.62 -7.05
CA THR A 40 8.31 -1.79 -7.00
C THR A 40 8.26 -0.57 -7.94
N ALA A 41 7.17 -0.40 -8.70
CA ALA A 41 6.95 0.77 -9.52
C ALA A 41 6.99 2.07 -8.67
N LYS A 42 7.60 3.13 -9.21
CA LYS A 42 7.71 4.43 -8.53
C LYS A 42 6.37 4.96 -8.02
N SER A 43 5.30 4.80 -8.81
CA SER A 43 3.95 5.21 -8.41
C SER A 43 3.41 4.40 -7.23
N THR A 44 3.63 3.09 -7.20
CA THR A 44 3.24 2.23 -6.08
C THR A 44 4.04 2.56 -4.82
N HIS A 45 5.34 2.83 -4.98
CA HIS A 45 6.20 3.23 -3.87
C HIS A 45 5.74 4.56 -3.27
N ASN A 46 5.53 5.59 -4.09
CA ASN A 46 5.04 6.89 -3.62
C ASN A 46 3.70 6.76 -2.90
N PHE A 47 2.74 6.03 -3.49
CA PHE A 47 1.45 5.80 -2.85
C PHE A 47 1.57 5.12 -1.49
N SER A 48 2.41 4.08 -1.40
CA SER A 48 2.60 3.32 -0.16
C SER A 48 3.24 4.18 0.91
N SER A 49 4.29 4.93 0.55
CA SER A 49 4.98 5.88 1.43
C SER A 49 4.05 7.00 1.90
N GLU A 50 3.10 7.47 1.09
CA GLU A 50 2.16 8.53 1.47
C GLU A 50 0.97 8.00 2.28
N SER A 51 0.47 6.80 1.96
CA SER A 51 -0.85 6.35 2.45
C SER A 51 -0.79 5.31 3.56
N ILE A 52 0.21 4.42 3.57
CA ILE A 52 0.30 3.37 4.59
C ILE A 52 0.80 3.99 5.90
N PRO A 53 0.13 3.75 7.04
CA PRO A 53 0.64 4.21 8.33
C PRO A 53 1.78 3.27 8.75
N PHE A 54 3.03 3.59 8.41
CA PHE A 54 4.21 2.81 8.79
C PHE A 54 5.17 3.65 9.64
N TRP A 55 6.08 2.97 10.35
CA TRP A 55 7.04 3.60 11.28
C TRP A 55 7.79 4.77 10.69
N GLY A 56 7.83 5.90 11.41
CA GLY A 56 8.74 7.01 11.10
C GLY A 56 8.21 8.04 10.10
N LYS A 57 6.91 8.08 9.85
CA LYS A 57 6.27 9.31 9.34
C LYS A 57 6.36 10.39 10.42
N LYS A 58 7.38 11.25 10.31
CA LYS A 58 7.53 12.47 11.12
C LYS A 58 6.59 13.56 10.63
#